data_AF-A0A923J0P9-F1
#
_entry.id   AF-A0A923J0P9-F1
#
_cell.length_a   1.000
_cell.length_b   1.000
_cell.length_c   1.000
_cell.angle_alpha   90.00
_cell.angle_beta   90.00
_cell.angle_gamma   90.00
#
_symmetry.space_group_name_H-M   'P 1'
#
loop_
_entity.id
_entity.type
_entity.pdbx_description
1 polymer ?
#
loop_
_entity_poly.entity_id
_entity_poly.type
_entity_poly.pdbx_seq_one_letter_code
_entity_poly.pdbx_strand_id
1 'polypeptide(L)'
;MSIFTIFISALLVNNFVLSRFLGICPFLGVSKKVETATGMGAAVTFVMALAAIMTFLVERFILIPLNIQYLSTLAFILVIASLVQFVEMVIKKVSPDLYKALGIYLPLITTNCAVLGMAVINSNEKYNLIQSIINSVGAALGFTLALVLLAGIREKMETNEYIPEALKGLPITLVTAGLMAIAFLGFQGLI
;
A
#
# COMPACT_ATOMS: atom_id res chain seq x y z
N MET A 1 6.95 -18.81 11.95
CA MET A 1 7.39 -18.72 10.55
C MET A 1 8.77 -18.06 10.50
N SER A 2 9.65 -18.48 9.58
CA SER A 2 10.94 -17.79 9.40
C SER A 2 10.71 -16.37 8.90
N ILE A 3 11.52 -15.42 9.34
CA ILE A 3 11.44 -14.01 8.92
C ILE A 3 11.44 -13.88 7.39
N PHE A 4 12.20 -14.75 6.72
CA PHE A 4 12.30 -14.78 5.27
C PHE A 4 11.00 -15.25 4.58
N THR A 5 10.28 -16.20 5.18
CA THR A 5 9.01 -16.67 4.62
C THR A 5 7.88 -15.67 4.85
N ILE A 6 7.91 -14.91 5.94
CA ILE A 6 6.98 -13.78 6.17
C ILE A 6 7.21 -12.69 5.12
N PHE A 7 8.47 -12.35 4.83
CA PHE A 7 8.81 -11.34 3.84
C PHE A 7 8.37 -11.74 2.42
N ILE A 8 8.72 -12.96 1.97
CA ILE A 8 8.30 -13.47 0.66
C ILE A 8 6.78 -13.63 0.58
N SER A 9 6.13 -14.07 1.66
CA SER A 9 4.67 -14.18 1.70
C SER A 9 4.01 -12.82 1.57
N ALA A 10 4.45 -11.81 2.32
CA ALA A 10 3.89 -10.47 2.26
C ALA A 10 4.14 -9.77 0.91
N LEU A 11 5.28 -10.03 0.29
CA LEU A 11 5.70 -9.38 -0.95
C LEU A 11 5.05 -9.99 -2.20
N LEU A 12 4.97 -11.33 -2.29
CA LEU A 12 4.46 -12.03 -3.48
C LEU A 12 3.14 -12.79 -3.25
N VAL A 13 3.00 -13.55 -2.16
CA VAL A 13 1.91 -14.55 -2.03
C VAL A 13 0.62 -13.97 -1.47
N ASN A 14 0.72 -13.12 -0.45
CA ASN A 14 -0.36 -12.37 0.17
C ASN A 14 -0.31 -10.89 -0.26
N ASN A 15 0.02 -10.62 -1.52
CA ASN A 15 0.12 -9.25 -2.01
C ASN A 15 -1.21 -8.51 -1.76
N PHE A 16 -1.11 -7.39 -1.04
CA PHE A 16 -2.25 -6.61 -0.59
C PHE A 16 -3.11 -6.12 -1.76
N VAL A 17 -2.48 -5.75 -2.88
CA VAL A 17 -3.18 -5.19 -4.05
C VAL A 17 -3.85 -6.27 -4.88
N LEU A 18 -3.13 -7.36 -5.15
CA LEU A 18 -3.52 -8.34 -6.17
C LEU A 18 -4.21 -9.58 -5.60
N SER A 19 -3.89 -9.98 -4.37
CA SER A 19 -4.52 -11.14 -3.71
C SER A 19 -5.56 -10.75 -2.67
N ARG A 20 -5.42 -9.58 -2.02
CA ARG A 20 -6.37 -9.12 -0.99
C ARG A 20 -7.24 -7.94 -1.44
N PHE A 21 -6.99 -7.37 -2.63
CA PHE A 21 -7.76 -6.25 -3.19
C PHE A 21 -7.78 -4.98 -2.32
N LEU A 22 -6.71 -4.73 -1.57
CA LEU A 22 -6.50 -3.52 -0.76
C LEU A 22 -5.69 -2.47 -1.52
N GLY A 23 -6.04 -1.19 -1.35
CA GLY A 23 -5.27 -0.07 -1.91
C GLY A 23 -5.55 0.24 -3.39
N ILE A 24 -6.72 -0.15 -3.89
CA ILE A 24 -7.12 0.05 -5.30
C ILE A 24 -7.26 1.55 -5.64
N CYS A 25 -7.67 2.40 -4.69
CA CYS A 25 -7.88 3.83 -4.91
C CYS A 25 -6.62 4.56 -5.39
N PRO A 26 -5.47 4.51 -4.68
CA PRO A 26 -4.22 5.10 -5.17
C PRO A 26 -3.65 4.33 -6.37
N PHE A 27 -3.89 3.02 -6.45
CA PHE A 27 -3.43 2.17 -7.54
C PHE A 27 -4.02 2.58 -8.90
N LEU A 28 -5.31 2.89 -8.96
CA LEU A 28 -5.95 3.38 -10.20
C LEU A 28 -5.70 4.88 -10.45
N GLY A 29 -5.57 5.67 -9.38
CA GLY A 29 -5.42 7.12 -9.45
C GLY A 29 -4.04 7.61 -9.89
N VAL A 30 -2.95 6.97 -9.43
CA VAL A 30 -1.57 7.48 -9.60
C VAL A 30 -0.74 6.67 -10.60
N SER A 31 -1.31 5.63 -11.21
CA SER A 31 -0.63 4.75 -12.17
C SER A 31 -0.53 5.31 -13.60
N LYS A 32 -0.67 6.62 -13.82
CA LYS A 32 -0.52 7.18 -15.18
C LYS A 32 0.94 7.27 -15.63
N LYS A 33 1.84 7.60 -14.71
CA LYS A 33 3.28 7.75 -14.99
C LYS A 33 4.11 6.92 -14.02
N VAL A 34 5.21 6.35 -14.49
CA VAL A 34 6.13 5.56 -13.66
C VAL A 34 6.82 6.45 -12.62
N GLU A 35 7.14 7.70 -12.97
CA GLU A 35 7.73 8.68 -12.04
C GLU A 35 6.81 9.00 -10.85
N THR A 36 5.51 9.23 -11.10
CA THR A 36 4.55 9.49 -10.02
C THR A 36 4.24 8.22 -9.22
N ALA A 37 4.19 7.08 -9.90
CA ALA A 37 3.96 5.78 -9.30
C ALA A 37 5.05 5.39 -8.29
N THR A 38 6.32 5.55 -8.69
CA THR A 38 7.48 5.27 -7.83
C THR A 38 7.54 6.20 -6.63
N GLY A 39 7.27 7.50 -6.83
CA GLY A 39 7.17 8.48 -5.74
C GLY A 39 6.09 8.14 -4.71
N MET A 40 4.91 7.73 -5.18
CA MET A 40 3.80 7.29 -4.30
C MET A 40 4.15 6.00 -3.56
N GLY A 41 4.74 5.01 -4.23
CA GLY A 41 5.14 3.75 -3.60
C GLY A 41 6.19 3.94 -2.49
N ALA A 42 7.17 4.82 -2.73
CA ALA A 42 8.17 5.18 -1.72
C ALA A 42 7.54 5.84 -0.49
N ALA A 43 6.61 6.78 -0.70
CA ALA A 43 5.89 7.44 0.39
C ALA A 43 5.04 6.45 1.22
N VAL A 44 4.29 5.57 0.54
CA VAL A 44 3.48 4.54 1.21
C VAL A 44 4.37 3.55 1.99
N THR A 45 5.53 3.17 1.45
CA THR A 45 6.49 2.29 2.13
C THR A 45 7.01 2.90 3.43
N PHE A 46 7.36 4.18 3.39
CA PHE A 46 7.80 4.91 4.58
C PHE A 46 6.69 4.99 5.63
N VAL A 47 5.48 5.36 5.23
CA VAL A 47 4.33 5.46 6.14
C VAL A 47 3.96 4.11 6.73
N MET A 48 3.94 3.04 5.93
CA MET A 48 3.59 1.69 6.40
C MET A 48 4.60 1.16 7.42
N ALA A 49 5.91 1.39 7.20
CA ALA A 49 6.94 0.98 8.15
C ALA A 49 6.81 1.70 9.50
N LEU A 50 6.58 3.02 9.49
CA LEU A 50 6.38 3.80 10.72
C LEU A 50 5.06 3.46 11.41
N ALA A 51 3.99 3.30 10.64
CA ALA A 51 2.68 2.91 11.15
C ALA A 51 2.77 1.57 11.87
N ALA A 52 3.48 0.58 11.32
CA ALA A 52 3.64 -0.73 11.94
C ALA A 52 4.26 -0.67 13.34
N ILE A 53 5.26 0.20 13.53
CA ILE A 53 5.90 0.42 14.83
C ILE A 53 4.89 1.06 15.79
N MET A 54 4.27 2.16 15.38
CA MET A 54 3.37 2.93 16.24
C MET A 54 2.10 2.14 16.61
N THR A 55 1.50 1.43 15.65
CA THR A 55 0.32 0.59 15.93
C THR A 55 0.65 -0.57 16.84
N PHE A 56 1.83 -1.19 16.69
CA PHE A 56 2.30 -2.23 17.61
C PHE A 56 2.49 -1.71 19.03
N LEU A 57 3.09 -0.52 19.20
CA LEU A 57 3.24 0.10 20.52
C LEU A 57 1.87 0.40 21.14
N VAL A 58 0.96 1.03 20.39
CA VAL A 58 -0.38 1.37 20.89
C VAL A 58 -1.17 0.11 21.26
N GLU A 59 -1.09 -0.93 20.44
CA GLU A 59 -1.76 -2.19 20.73
C GLU A 59 -1.22 -2.83 22.02
N ARG A 60 0.10 -2.96 22.15
CA ARG A 60 0.75 -3.65 23.28
C ARG A 60 0.65 -2.88 24.59
N PHE A 61 0.85 -1.56 24.56
CA PHE A 61 0.95 -0.72 25.76
C PHE A 61 -0.36 -0.07 26.18
N ILE A 62 -1.35 0.05 25.29
CA ILE A 62 -2.62 0.72 25.62
C ILE A 62 -3.78 -0.26 25.52
N LEU A 63 -3.97 -0.93 24.39
CA LEU A 63 -5.18 -1.73 24.17
C LEU A 63 -5.23 -3.02 24.97
N ILE A 64 -4.12 -3.74 25.06
CA ILE A 64 -4.03 -4.98 25.86
C ILE A 64 -4.25 -4.71 27.36
N PRO A 65 -3.54 -3.74 28.01
CA PRO A 65 -3.72 -3.53 29.43
C PRO A 65 -5.10 -2.95 29.79
N LEU A 66 -5.72 -2.17 28.90
CA LEU A 66 -7.06 -1.63 29.15
C LEU A 66 -8.19 -2.59 28.72
N ASN A 67 -7.88 -3.75 28.09
CA ASN A 67 -8.87 -4.71 27.57
C ASN A 67 -9.86 -4.13 26.53
N ILE A 68 -9.47 -3.07 25.80
CA ILE A 68 -10.35 -2.34 24.85
C ILE A 68 -10.02 -2.72 23.38
N GLN A 69 -9.73 -3.99 23.12
CA GLN A 69 -9.37 -4.46 21.77
C GLN A 69 -10.49 -4.29 20.73
N TYR A 70 -11.74 -4.09 21.14
CA TYR A 70 -12.81 -3.77 20.19
C TYR A 70 -12.62 -2.40 19.51
N LEU A 71 -11.80 -1.51 20.10
CA LEU A 71 -11.50 -0.17 19.57
C LEU A 71 -10.23 -0.11 18.70
N SER A 72 -9.58 -1.26 18.42
CA SER A 72 -8.33 -1.34 17.65
C SER A 72 -8.37 -0.58 16.33
N THR A 73 -9.41 -0.79 15.53
CA THR A 73 -9.53 -0.17 14.22
C THR A 73 -9.58 1.36 14.31
N LEU A 74 -10.32 1.90 15.29
CA LEU A 74 -10.40 3.35 15.51
C LEU A 74 -9.06 3.92 15.98
N ALA A 75 -8.39 3.23 16.91
CA ALA A 75 -7.07 3.64 17.37
C ALA A 75 -6.05 3.64 16.22
N PHE A 76 -6.06 2.61 15.37
CA PHE A 76 -5.17 2.52 14.20
C PHE A 76 -5.42 3.65 13.20
N ILE A 77 -6.68 3.96 12.87
CA ILE A 77 -7.01 5.08 11.97
C ILE A 77 -6.47 6.40 12.53
N LEU A 78 -6.64 6.66 13.83
CA LEU A 78 -6.18 7.89 14.47
C LEU A 78 -4.65 8.01 14.43
N VAL A 79 -3.94 6.92 14.74
CA VAL A 79 -2.47 6.85 14.65
C VAL A 79 -2.00 7.09 13.22
N ILE A 80 -2.59 6.42 12.23
CA ILE A 80 -2.23 6.58 10.81
C ILE A 80 -2.50 8.02 10.36
N ALA A 81 -3.65 8.60 10.71
CA ALA A 81 -4.01 9.97 10.33
C ALA A 81 -3.00 10.99 10.87
N SER A 82 -2.62 10.89 12.15
CA SER A 82 -1.61 11.77 12.76
C SER A 82 -0.23 11.62 12.11
N LEU A 83 0.18 10.38 11.78
CA LEU A 83 1.46 10.10 11.12
C LEU A 83 1.51 10.64 9.70
N VAL A 84 0.48 10.41 8.89
CA VAL A 84 0.44 10.90 7.51
C VAL A 84 0.40 12.42 7.47
N GLN A 85 -0.33 13.06 8.40
CA GLN A 85 -0.33 14.52 8.52
C GLN A 85 1.08 15.06 8.80
N PHE A 86 1.83 14.39 9.67
CA PHE A 86 3.23 14.73 9.91
C PHE A 86 4.09 14.55 8.67
N VAL A 87 3.93 13.42 7.96
CA VAL A 87 4.65 13.14 6.71
C VAL A 87 4.33 14.16 5.61
N GLU A 88 3.08 14.61 5.51
CA GLU A 88 2.69 15.66 4.56
C GLU A 88 3.46 16.96 4.79
N MET A 89 3.57 17.40 6.05
CA MET A 89 4.35 18.59 6.40
C MET A 89 5.84 18.43 6.06
N VAL A 90 6.39 17.24 6.25
CA VAL A 90 7.79 16.93 5.91
C VAL A 90 8.01 16.94 4.40
N ILE A 91 7.15 16.27 3.62
CA ILE A 91 7.25 16.22 2.15
C ILE A 91 7.15 17.63 1.55
N LYS A 92 6.23 18.46 2.06
CA LYS A 92 6.08 19.85 1.60
C LYS A 92 7.36 20.67 1.78
N LYS A 93 8.18 20.36 2.78
CA LYS A 93 9.43 21.07 3.09
C LYS A 93 10.65 20.48 2.38
N VAL A 94 10.71 19.16 2.20
CA VAL A 94 11.87 18.46 1.65
C VAL A 94 11.83 18.37 0.12
N SER A 95 10.66 18.14 -0.47
CA SER A 95 10.51 17.91 -1.92
C SER A 95 9.25 18.59 -2.49
N PRO A 96 9.34 19.89 -2.83
CA PRO A 96 8.21 20.62 -3.38
C PRO A 96 7.73 20.08 -4.73
N ASP A 97 8.61 19.46 -5.53
CA ASP A 97 8.23 18.85 -6.82
C ASP A 97 7.36 17.60 -6.63
N LEU A 98 7.69 16.76 -5.64
CA LEU A 98 6.88 15.60 -5.29
C LEU A 98 5.54 16.04 -4.69
N TYR A 99 5.53 17.09 -3.85
CA TYR A 99 4.30 17.65 -3.30
C TYR A 99 3.37 18.21 -4.40
N LYS A 100 3.92 18.85 -5.44
CA LYS A 100 3.12 19.33 -6.59
C LYS A 100 2.52 18.17 -7.40
N ALA A 101 3.28 17.09 -7.60
CA ALA A 101 2.82 15.93 -8.36
C ALA A 101 1.79 15.08 -7.60
N LEU A 102 1.94 14.96 -6.27
CA LEU A 102 1.18 14.05 -5.43
C LEU A 102 0.19 14.74 -4.47
N GLY A 103 0.13 16.07 -4.41
CA GLY A 103 -0.52 16.81 -3.32
C GLY A 103 -1.97 16.42 -3.03
N ILE A 104 -2.77 16.11 -4.07
CA ILE A 104 -4.16 15.66 -3.90
C ILE A 104 -4.23 14.21 -3.39
N TYR A 105 -3.19 13.41 -3.62
CA TYR A 105 -3.10 11.99 -3.27
C TYR A 105 -2.44 11.73 -1.91
N LEU A 106 -1.80 12.73 -1.28
CA LEU A 106 -1.24 12.58 0.07
C LEU A 106 -2.31 12.25 1.12
N PRO A 107 -3.46 12.95 1.17
CA PRO A 107 -4.55 12.57 2.06
C PRO A 107 -5.11 11.16 1.79
N LEU A 108 -5.03 10.67 0.55
CA LEU A 108 -5.44 9.30 0.20
C LEU A 108 -4.58 8.22 0.87
N ILE A 109 -3.41 8.55 1.41
CA ILE A 109 -2.60 7.60 2.18
C ILE A 109 -3.30 7.28 3.51
N THR A 110 -3.98 8.25 4.15
CA THR A 110 -4.68 8.02 5.42
C THR A 110 -5.83 7.04 5.31
N THR A 111 -6.56 7.10 4.20
CA THR A 111 -7.72 6.25 3.90
C THR A 111 -7.34 5.04 3.05
N ASN A 112 -6.05 4.77 2.87
CA ASN A 112 -5.60 3.64 2.10
C ASN A 112 -5.86 2.33 2.84
N CYS A 113 -6.72 1.49 2.27
CA CYS A 113 -7.07 0.19 2.83
C CYS A 113 -5.85 -0.71 3.04
N ALA A 114 -4.77 -0.57 2.25
CA ALA A 114 -3.55 -1.34 2.43
C ALA A 114 -2.83 -1.01 3.75
N VAL A 115 -2.81 0.28 4.14
CA VAL A 115 -2.15 0.74 5.38
C VAL A 115 -2.94 0.26 6.60
N LEU A 116 -4.27 0.43 6.57
CA LEU A 116 -5.14 -0.06 7.65
C LEU A 116 -5.12 -1.58 7.75
N GLY A 117 -5.22 -2.27 6.62
CA GLY A 117 -5.23 -3.73 6.56
C GLY A 117 -3.95 -4.34 7.13
N MET A 118 -2.80 -3.70 6.91
CA MET A 118 -1.52 -4.16 7.47
C MET A 118 -1.55 -4.12 8.99
N ALA A 119 -2.05 -3.03 9.58
CA ALA A 119 -2.13 -2.88 11.02
C ALA A 119 -3.04 -3.96 11.65
N VAL A 120 -4.19 -4.20 11.03
CA VAL A 120 -5.14 -5.23 11.47
C VAL A 120 -4.56 -6.64 11.32
N ILE A 121 -3.86 -6.94 10.23
CA ILE A 121 -3.23 -8.25 10.01
C ILE A 121 -2.12 -8.49 11.04
N ASN A 122 -1.25 -7.50 11.29
CA ASN A 122 -0.18 -7.61 12.29
C ASN A 122 -0.74 -7.88 13.70
N SER A 123 -1.86 -7.22 14.05
CA SER A 123 -2.56 -7.41 15.30
C SER A 123 -3.18 -8.82 15.42
N ASN A 124 -3.92 -9.26 14.39
CA ASN A 124 -4.58 -10.57 14.38
C ASN A 124 -3.57 -11.73 14.42
N GLU A 125 -2.48 -11.64 13.66
CA GLU A 125 -1.42 -12.65 13.61
C GLU A 125 -0.48 -12.58 14.83
N LYS A 126 -0.66 -11.58 15.72
CA LYS A 126 0.13 -11.34 16.93
C LYS A 126 1.64 -11.33 16.67
N TYR A 127 2.05 -10.67 15.58
CA TYR A 127 3.46 -10.59 15.21
C TYR A 127 4.28 -9.81 16.24
N ASN A 128 5.52 -10.24 16.45
CA ASN A 128 6.50 -9.45 17.20
C ASN A 128 6.87 -8.17 16.43
N LEU A 129 7.37 -7.15 17.13
CA LEU A 129 7.75 -5.85 16.53
C LEU A 129 8.57 -6.00 15.23
N ILE A 130 9.59 -6.87 15.25
CA ILE A 130 10.44 -7.14 14.09
C ILE A 130 9.67 -7.82 12.95
N GLN A 131 8.79 -8.77 13.27
CA GLN A 131 7.95 -9.44 12.27
C GLN A 131 6.93 -8.46 11.66
N SER A 132 6.34 -7.58 12.47
CA SER A 132 5.41 -6.55 12.02
C SER A 132 6.07 -5.56 11.05
N ILE A 133 7.29 -5.09 11.35
CA ILE A 133 8.04 -4.22 10.44
C ILE A 133 8.29 -4.93 9.11
N ILE A 134 8.78 -6.17 9.16
CA ILE A 134 9.17 -6.92 7.96
C ILE A 134 7.94 -7.26 7.10
N ASN A 135 6.81 -7.63 7.71
CA ASN A 135 5.54 -7.83 7.01
C ASN A 135 5.06 -6.53 6.35
N SER A 136 5.19 -5.40 7.05
CA SER A 136 4.70 -4.10 6.55
C SER A 136 5.56 -3.56 5.42
N VAL A 137 6.88 -3.72 5.50
CA VAL A 137 7.80 -3.39 4.42
C VAL A 137 7.57 -4.32 3.22
N GLY A 138 7.41 -5.63 3.45
CA GLY A 138 7.08 -6.58 2.39
C GLY A 138 5.77 -6.23 1.67
N ALA A 139 4.72 -5.92 2.42
CA ALA A 139 3.43 -5.49 1.89
C ALA A 139 3.53 -4.18 1.09
N ALA A 140 4.29 -3.20 1.57
CA ALA A 140 4.46 -1.93 0.88
C ALA A 140 5.32 -2.04 -0.39
N LEU A 141 6.34 -2.90 -0.38
CA LEU A 141 7.10 -3.22 -1.58
C LEU A 141 6.24 -3.96 -2.61
N GLY A 142 5.38 -4.89 -2.17
CA GLY A 142 4.41 -5.55 -3.03
C GLY A 142 3.40 -4.57 -3.66
N PHE A 143 2.93 -3.58 -2.89
CA PHE A 143 2.10 -2.48 -3.39
C PHE A 143 2.85 -1.63 -4.42
N THR A 144 4.09 -1.24 -4.12
CA THR A 144 4.93 -0.42 -5.00
C THR A 144 5.21 -1.14 -6.32
N LEU A 145 5.56 -2.43 -6.25
CA LEU A 145 5.82 -3.26 -7.42
C LEU A 145 4.58 -3.37 -8.32
N ALA A 146 3.41 -3.64 -7.73
CA ALA A 146 2.16 -3.68 -8.49
C ALA A 146 1.87 -2.33 -9.18
N LEU A 147 2.05 -1.23 -8.45
CA LEU A 147 1.73 0.12 -8.94
C LEU A 147 2.67 0.54 -10.07
N VAL A 148 3.97 0.26 -9.95
CA VAL A 148 4.97 0.53 -11.00
C VAL A 148 4.74 -0.33 -12.24
N LEU A 149 4.40 -1.61 -12.08
CA LEU A 149 4.05 -2.48 -13.21
C LEU A 149 2.83 -1.95 -13.96
N LEU A 150 1.76 -1.58 -13.25
CA LEU A 150 0.58 -1.01 -13.89
C LEU A 150 0.91 0.30 -14.60
N ALA A 151 1.72 1.16 -13.98
CA ALA A 151 2.14 2.43 -14.60
C ALA A 151 2.94 2.21 -15.88
N GLY A 152 3.88 1.26 -15.89
CA GLY A 152 4.65 0.92 -17.09
C GLY A 152 3.78 0.33 -18.21
N ILE A 153 2.76 -0.45 -17.87
CA ILE A 153 1.77 -0.94 -18.85
C ILE A 153 0.95 0.23 -19.39
N ARG A 154 0.45 1.13 -18.52
CA ARG A 154 -0.37 2.27 -18.92
C ARG A 154 0.38 3.27 -19.81
N GLU A 155 1.62 3.62 -19.48
CA GLU A 155 2.47 4.48 -20.34
C GLU A 155 2.65 3.89 -21.74
N LYS A 156 2.90 2.58 -21.85
CA LYS A 156 3.01 1.90 -23.15
C LYS A 156 1.70 1.90 -23.91
N MET A 157 0.57 1.76 -23.22
CA MET A 157 -0.75 1.72 -23.85
C MET A 157 -1.21 3.11 -24.33
N GLU A 158 -0.82 4.19 -23.65
CA GLU A 158 -1.12 5.55 -24.10
C GLU A 158 -0.46 5.88 -25.44
N THR A 159 0.65 5.21 -25.79
CA THR A 159 1.34 5.39 -27.07
C THR A 159 0.67 4.62 -28.22
N ASN A 160 -0.31 3.75 -27.93
CA ASN A 160 -0.88 2.83 -28.90
C ASN A 160 -2.19 3.36 -29.49
N GLU A 161 -2.21 3.70 -30.78
CA GLU A 161 -3.37 4.31 -31.46
C GLU A 161 -4.56 3.36 -31.68
N TYR A 162 -4.36 2.04 -31.56
CA TYR A 162 -5.39 1.03 -31.86
C TYR A 162 -6.44 0.81 -30.76
N ILE A 163 -6.48 1.64 -29.70
CA ILE A 163 -7.44 1.49 -28.60
C ILE A 163 -8.78 2.18 -28.98
N PRO A 164 -9.91 1.45 -29.02
CA PRO A 164 -11.23 2.04 -29.26
C PRO A 164 -11.53 3.17 -28.27
N GLU A 165 -12.14 4.26 -28.73
CA GLU A 165 -12.42 5.44 -27.87
C GLU A 165 -13.19 5.10 -26.60
N ALA A 166 -14.13 4.15 -26.68
CA ALA A 166 -14.92 3.69 -25.54
C ALA A 166 -14.09 3.01 -24.43
N LEU A 167 -12.90 2.48 -24.75
CA LEU A 167 -12.03 1.79 -23.81
C LEU A 167 -10.92 2.69 -23.24
N LYS A 168 -10.72 3.89 -23.77
CA LYS A 168 -9.62 4.79 -23.34
C LYS A 168 -9.77 5.16 -21.86
N GLY A 169 -8.63 5.19 -21.15
CA GLY A 169 -8.57 5.61 -19.75
C GLY A 169 -8.91 4.50 -18.75
N LEU A 170 -9.95 4.70 -17.95
CA LEU A 170 -10.26 3.85 -16.79
C LEU A 170 -10.74 2.43 -17.15
N PRO A 171 -11.59 2.22 -18.18
CA PRO A 171 -12.05 0.87 -18.55
C PRO A 171 -10.90 -0.07 -18.89
N ILE A 172 -9.98 0.36 -19.77
CA ILE A 172 -8.84 -0.48 -20.14
C ILE A 172 -7.87 -0.70 -18.97
N THR A 173 -7.75 0.29 -18.08
CA THR A 173 -6.95 0.15 -16.85
C THR A 173 -7.50 -0.96 -15.96
N LEU A 174 -8.83 -1.05 -15.81
CA LEU A 174 -9.48 -2.10 -15.05
C LEU A 174 -9.24 -3.48 -15.66
N VAL A 175 -9.34 -3.58 -17.00
CA VAL A 175 -9.06 -4.83 -17.73
C VAL A 175 -7.60 -5.25 -17.52
N THR A 176 -6.64 -4.33 -17.66
CA THR A 176 -5.23 -4.63 -17.41
C THR A 176 -4.96 -5.02 -15.96
N ALA A 177 -5.62 -4.38 -15.00
CA ALA A 177 -5.50 -4.74 -13.60
C ALA A 177 -6.04 -6.15 -13.32
N GLY A 178 -7.15 -6.53 -13.97
CA GLY A 178 -7.69 -7.89 -13.92
C GLY A 178 -6.72 -8.94 -14.50
N LEU A 179 -6.13 -8.66 -15.67
CA LEU A 179 -5.12 -9.54 -16.27
C LEU A 179 -3.86 -9.67 -15.40
N MET A 180 -3.42 -8.57 -14.78
CA MET A 180 -2.33 -8.59 -13.80
C MET A 180 -2.69 -9.43 -12.57
N ALA A 181 -3.92 -9.32 -12.06
CA ALA A 181 -4.37 -10.14 -10.93
C ALA A 181 -4.31 -11.63 -11.26
N ILE A 182 -4.75 -12.04 -12.46
CA ILE A 182 -4.65 -13.44 -12.91
C ILE A 182 -3.19 -13.90 -12.97
N ALA A 183 -2.28 -13.09 -13.49
CA ALA A 183 -0.86 -13.42 -13.54
C ALA A 183 -0.27 -13.59 -12.13
N PHE A 184 -0.68 -12.76 -11.16
CA PHE A 184 -0.18 -12.83 -9.80
C PHE A 184 -0.80 -13.97 -8.96
N LEU A 185 -1.99 -14.45 -9.29
CA LEU A 185 -2.55 -15.67 -8.69
C LEU A 185 -1.64 -16.88 -8.91
N GLY A 186 -0.83 -16.90 -9.97
CA GLY A 186 0.17 -17.94 -10.21
C GLY A 186 1.24 -18.05 -9.10
N PHE A 187 1.46 -16.99 -8.31
CA PHE A 187 2.40 -17.03 -7.17
C PHE A 187 1.80 -17.60 -5.89
N GLN A 188 0.50 -17.90 -5.84
CA GLN A 188 -0.14 -18.44 -4.63
C GLN A 188 0.38 -19.83 -4.23
N GLY A 189 1.00 -20.58 -5.14
CA GLY A 189 1.60 -21.90 -4.87
C GLY A 189 3.09 -21.89 -4.51
N LEU A 190 3.69 -20.72 -4.24
CA LEU A 190 5.15 -20.60 -4.03
C LEU A 190 5.61 -20.95 -2.59
N ILE A 191 4.69 -21.17 -1.64
CA ILE A 191 4.98 -21.44 -0.22
C ILE A 191 4.20 -22.66 0.25
#